data_AF-W2QW28-F1
#
_entry.id   AF-W2QW28-F1
#
_cell.length_a   1.000
_cell.length_b   1.000
_cell.length_c   1.000
_cell.angle_alpha   90.00
_cell.angle_beta   90.00
_cell.angle_gamma   90.00
#
_symmetry.space_group_name_H-M   'P 1'
#
loop_
_entity.id
_entity.type
_entity.pdbx_description
1 polymer ?
#
loop_
_entity_poly.entity_id
_entity_poly.type
_entity_poly.pdbx_seq_one_letter_code
_entity_poly.pdbx_strand_id
1 'polypeptide(L)'
;MTVLDSSDDCHLFTDVFGRLLQLLLACIAIFMLYIKRKLEFPIRPIKVWAMDVSKQSLGALYIHCVSVILSIVMVAASTENYDECGIYFVNYVLDTTWGGFIMIVFLRMIDNVAARFGLLDIARCGDYGDPPQMRIWWTQFFAYLTALTLMKMVDVLILWAFFPDIAYFSTRLFSAFKHHRHLELSLVMLVIPGCCTSVQFWIVDSYLKSDDNQLKFIADNSEKRWISQDVVGLPPPPLSQGDESVKSVSPL
;
A
#
# COMPACT_ATOMS: atom_id res chain seq x y z
N MET A 1 35.23 6.39 39.28
CA MET A 1 35.19 6.17 37.82
C MET A 1 33.72 6.20 37.43
N THR A 2 33.30 7.35 36.96
CA THR A 2 31.92 7.69 36.59
C THR A 2 31.43 6.76 35.50
N VAL A 3 30.36 6.02 35.79
CA VAL A 3 29.47 5.45 34.77
C VAL A 3 28.86 6.65 34.05
N LEU A 4 29.49 7.05 32.95
CA LEU A 4 28.89 8.01 32.02
C LEU A 4 27.80 7.24 31.29
N ASP A 5 26.59 7.75 31.49
CA ASP A 5 25.34 7.35 30.90
C ASP A 5 25.48 7.17 29.38
N SER A 6 25.46 5.93 28.90
CA SER A 6 25.41 5.59 27.48
C SER A 6 23.96 5.36 27.01
N SER A 7 23.01 6.12 27.56
CA SER A 7 21.56 5.90 27.34
C SER A 7 20.88 7.01 26.54
N ASP A 8 21.63 8.01 26.06
CA ASP A 8 21.06 9.24 25.46
C ASP A 8 21.20 9.35 23.93
N ASP A 9 21.75 8.33 23.25
CA ASP A 9 21.78 8.32 21.78
C ASP A 9 20.46 7.75 21.21
N CYS A 10 19.80 8.54 20.34
CA CYS A 10 18.53 8.17 19.68
C CYS A 10 18.78 7.12 18.60
N HIS A 11 18.95 5.87 19.03
CA HIS A 11 19.07 4.77 18.09
C HIS A 11 17.69 4.32 17.62
N LEU A 12 17.45 4.55 16.33
CA LEU A 12 16.18 4.36 15.61
C LEU A 12 15.54 2.96 15.77
N PHE A 13 16.30 1.93 16.18
CA PHE A 13 15.85 0.53 16.25
C PHE A 13 16.12 -0.23 17.54
N THR A 14 16.96 0.26 18.45
CA THR A 14 17.32 -0.53 19.64
C THR A 14 16.21 -0.55 20.67
N ASP A 15 15.39 0.50 20.77
CA ASP A 15 14.33 0.57 21.76
C ASP A 15 13.08 -0.28 21.40
N VAL A 16 12.59 -1.07 22.37
CA VAL A 16 11.36 -1.87 22.26
C VAL A 16 10.16 -0.98 21.95
N PHE A 17 10.14 0.23 22.53
CA PHE A 17 9.08 1.19 22.36
C PHE A 17 8.91 1.61 20.89
N GLY A 18 10.01 1.93 20.18
CA GLY A 18 9.99 2.30 18.76
C GLY A 18 9.41 1.19 17.87
N ARG A 19 9.78 -0.07 18.15
CA ARG A 19 9.24 -1.24 17.41
C ARG A 19 7.73 -1.40 17.63
N LEU A 20 7.24 -1.16 18.86
CA LEU A 20 5.81 -1.19 19.16
C LEU A 20 5.05 -0.08 18.41
N LEU A 21 5.61 1.12 18.34
CA LEU A 21 5.01 2.24 17.59
C LEU A 21 4.92 1.93 16.09
N GLN A 22 5.98 1.36 15.50
CA GLN A 22 5.99 0.96 14.08
C GLN A 22 4.96 -0.13 13.78
N LEU A 23 4.86 -1.15 14.65
CA LEU A 23 3.84 -2.20 14.49
C LEU A 23 2.42 -1.61 14.60
N LEU A 24 2.20 -0.72 15.56
CA LEU A 24 0.92 -0.04 15.74
C LEU A 24 0.56 0.78 14.49
N LEU A 25 1.51 1.53 13.94
CA LEU A 25 1.34 2.28 12.70
C LEU A 25 0.95 1.37 11.53
N ALA A 26 1.62 0.23 11.37
CA ALA A 26 1.30 -0.75 10.33
C ALA A 26 -0.14 -1.31 10.50
N CYS A 27 -0.54 -1.62 11.74
CA CYS A 27 -1.91 -2.05 12.03
C CYS A 27 -2.95 -0.97 11.70
N ILE A 28 -2.69 0.29 12.07
CA ILE A 28 -3.57 1.42 11.76
C ILE A 28 -3.70 1.60 10.25
N ALA A 29 -2.60 1.50 9.51
CA ALA A 29 -2.59 1.67 8.07
C ALA A 29 -3.41 0.58 7.34
N ILE A 30 -3.24 -0.68 7.73
CA ILE A 30 -4.04 -1.80 7.19
C ILE A 30 -5.52 -1.63 7.56
N PHE A 31 -5.82 -1.20 8.79
CA PHE A 31 -7.18 -0.96 9.24
C PHE A 31 -7.86 0.17 8.45
N MET A 32 -7.14 1.25 8.15
CA MET A 32 -7.63 2.34 7.29
C MET A 32 -7.96 1.85 5.88
N LEU A 33 -7.10 1.01 5.27
CA LEU A 33 -7.37 0.40 3.97
C LEU A 33 -8.58 -0.55 3.99
N TYR A 34 -8.80 -1.24 5.12
CA TYR A 34 -10.00 -2.05 5.32
C TYR A 34 -11.27 -1.18 5.39
N ILE A 35 -11.24 -0.07 6.13
CA ILE A 35 -12.35 0.89 6.17
C ILE A 35 -12.62 1.44 4.76
N LYS A 36 -11.58 1.87 4.04
CA LYS A 36 -11.69 2.37 2.66
C LYS A 36 -12.41 1.37 1.77
N ARG A 37 -12.03 0.08 1.81
CA ARG A 37 -12.71 -0.99 1.07
C ARG A 37 -14.21 -1.06 1.37
N LYS A 38 -14.63 -0.83 2.62
CA LYS A 38 -16.05 -0.85 3.02
C LYS A 38 -16.82 0.37 2.54
N LEU A 39 -16.12 1.49 2.32
CA LEU A 39 -16.67 2.73 1.78
C LEU A 39 -16.72 2.73 0.24
N GLU A 40 -15.99 1.82 -0.42
CA GLU A 40 -16.02 1.67 -1.87
C GLU A 40 -17.34 1.09 -2.38
N PHE A 41 -17.84 1.64 -3.48
CA PHE A 41 -18.96 1.10 -4.23
C PHE A 41 -18.59 0.89 -5.71
N PRO A 42 -18.80 -0.31 -6.29
CA PRO A 42 -19.01 -1.59 -5.62
C PRO A 42 -17.79 -2.05 -4.79
N ILE A 43 -18.05 -2.83 -3.74
CA ILE A 43 -17.02 -3.35 -2.83
C ILE A 43 -16.10 -4.33 -3.56
N ARG A 44 -14.79 -4.08 -3.56
CA ARG A 44 -13.79 -4.93 -4.23
C ARG A 44 -13.77 -6.36 -3.65
N PRO A 45 -13.66 -7.41 -4.48
CA PRO A 45 -13.46 -8.79 -4.02
C PRO A 45 -12.25 -8.91 -3.08
N ILE A 46 -12.37 -9.71 -2.02
CA ILE A 46 -11.35 -9.78 -0.96
C ILE A 46 -9.99 -10.26 -1.49
N LYS A 47 -9.96 -11.16 -2.47
CA LYS A 47 -8.72 -11.67 -3.08
C LYS A 47 -7.95 -10.57 -3.80
N VAL A 48 -8.65 -9.75 -4.60
CA VAL A 48 -8.05 -8.63 -5.35
C VAL A 48 -7.56 -7.57 -4.38
N TRP A 49 -8.40 -7.20 -3.40
CA TRP A 49 -8.00 -6.25 -2.36
C TRP A 49 -6.78 -6.73 -1.57
N ALA A 50 -6.73 -8.00 -1.16
CA ALA A 50 -5.60 -8.54 -0.41
C ALA A 50 -4.30 -8.49 -1.23
N MET A 51 -4.38 -8.71 -2.54
CA MET A 51 -3.27 -8.56 -3.46
C MET A 51 -2.80 -7.11 -3.62
N ASP A 52 -3.71 -6.14 -3.66
CA ASP A 52 -3.35 -4.72 -3.71
C ASP A 52 -2.70 -4.26 -2.39
N VAL A 53 -3.29 -4.66 -1.27
CA VAL A 53 -2.76 -4.36 0.07
C VAL A 53 -1.42 -5.03 0.31
N SER A 54 -1.19 -6.24 -0.20
CA SER A 54 0.11 -6.91 -0.08
C SER A 54 1.20 -6.19 -0.87
N LYS A 55 0.90 -5.68 -2.08
CA LYS A 55 1.84 -4.82 -2.84
C LYS A 55 2.20 -3.57 -2.05
N GLN A 56 1.19 -2.87 -1.52
CA GLN A 56 1.40 -1.65 -0.73
C GLN A 56 2.23 -1.93 0.53
N SER A 57 1.90 -2.99 1.26
CA SER A 57 2.62 -3.41 2.47
C SER A 57 4.08 -3.74 2.19
N LEU A 58 4.35 -4.54 1.14
CA LEU A 58 5.71 -4.90 0.77
C LEU A 58 6.53 -3.71 0.24
N GLY A 59 5.90 -2.82 -0.53
CA GLY A 59 6.55 -1.59 -1.00
C GLY A 59 6.85 -0.62 0.14
N ALA A 60 5.94 -0.47 1.10
CA ALA A 60 6.15 0.35 2.29
C ALA A 60 7.29 -0.21 3.17
N LEU A 61 7.35 -1.54 3.34
CA LEU A 61 8.47 -2.19 4.02
C LEU A 61 9.79 -1.94 3.28
N TYR A 62 9.81 -2.07 1.95
CA TYR A 62 10.99 -1.78 1.14
C TYR A 62 11.49 -0.35 1.32
N ILE A 63 10.61 0.65 1.14
CA ILE A 63 10.97 2.07 1.33
C ILE A 63 11.41 2.34 2.76
N HIS A 64 10.70 1.80 3.76
CA HIS A 64 11.08 1.97 5.16
C HIS A 64 12.51 1.48 5.42
N CYS A 65 12.86 0.27 4.98
CA CYS A 65 14.22 -0.27 5.12
C CYS A 65 15.27 0.63 4.44
N VAL A 66 14.98 1.10 3.22
CA VAL A 66 15.90 2.00 2.50
C VAL A 66 16.05 3.34 3.21
N SER A 67 14.96 3.93 3.70
CA SER A 67 14.97 5.22 4.41
C SER A 67 15.72 5.14 5.73
N VAL A 68 15.62 4.03 6.45
CA VAL A 68 16.39 3.75 7.66
C VAL A 68 17.88 3.67 7.35
N ILE A 69 18.26 2.82 6.38
CA ILE A 69 19.67 2.64 5.99
C ILE A 69 20.26 3.98 5.53
N LEU A 70 19.51 4.74 4.73
CA LEU A 70 19.92 6.06 4.27
C LEU A 70 20.18 7.01 5.44
N SER A 71 19.28 7.06 6.42
CA SER A 71 19.41 7.97 7.57
C SER A 71 20.67 7.65 8.39
N ILE A 72 20.94 6.36 8.63
CA ILE A 72 22.15 5.89 9.33
C ILE A 72 23.41 6.26 8.53
N VAL A 73 23.42 5.98 7.22
CA VAL A 73 24.59 6.27 6.35
C VAL A 73 24.86 7.77 6.27
N MET A 74 23.82 8.61 6.15
CA MET A 74 23.97 10.06 6.05
C MET A 74 24.52 10.67 7.35
N VAL A 75 24.06 10.19 8.52
CA VAL A 75 24.62 10.62 9.81
C VAL A 75 26.05 10.13 9.97
N ALA A 76 26.33 8.86 9.68
CA ALA A 76 27.68 8.29 9.76
C ALA A 76 28.69 8.96 8.81
N ALA A 77 28.24 9.50 7.68
CA ALA A 77 29.07 10.22 6.73
C ALA A 77 29.27 11.70 7.11
N SER A 78 28.49 12.24 8.05
CA SER A 78 28.59 13.63 8.49
C SER A 78 29.66 13.80 9.58
N THR A 79 30.36 14.94 9.56
CA THR A 79 31.38 15.27 10.57
C THR A 79 30.81 15.83 11.87
N GLU A 80 29.50 16.10 11.88
CA GLU A 80 28.75 16.72 12.97
C GLU A 80 27.83 15.67 13.62
N ASN A 81 27.60 15.79 14.93
CA ASN A 81 26.72 14.87 15.66
C ASN A 81 25.24 15.24 15.46
N TYR A 82 24.70 14.98 14.28
CA TYR A 82 23.27 15.16 13.99
C TYR A 82 22.42 14.03 14.55
N ASP A 83 21.16 14.35 14.86
CA ASP A 83 20.19 13.39 15.40
C ASP A 83 19.62 12.48 14.29
N GLU A 84 19.84 11.17 14.42
CA GLU A 84 19.35 10.12 13.52
C GLU A 84 17.82 10.17 13.39
N CYS A 85 17.12 10.38 14.51
CA CYS A 85 15.66 10.36 14.58
C CYS A 85 15.06 11.53 13.81
N GLY A 86 15.68 12.70 13.90
CA GLY A 86 15.24 13.87 13.15
C GLY A 86 15.56 13.81 11.65
N ILE A 87 16.74 13.30 11.25
CA ILE A 87 17.05 13.08 9.82
C ILE A 87 16.08 12.06 9.22
N TYR A 88 15.82 10.97 9.94
CA TYR A 88 14.83 9.98 9.55
C TYR A 88 13.43 10.60 9.40
N PHE A 89 13.01 11.45 10.34
CA PHE A 89 11.72 12.13 10.27
C PHE A 89 11.59 13.01 9.02
N VAL A 90 12.60 13.82 8.69
CA VAL A 90 12.56 14.68 7.50
C VAL A 90 12.53 13.82 6.23
N ASN A 91 13.38 12.79 6.16
CA ASN A 91 13.40 11.82 5.06
C ASN A 91 12.02 11.16 4.87
N TYR A 92 11.38 10.76 5.97
CA TYR A 92 10.04 10.17 5.95
C TYR A 92 8.96 11.16 5.50
N VAL A 93 8.97 12.41 5.99
CA VAL A 93 8.01 13.44 5.57
C VAL A 93 8.18 13.73 4.08
N LEU A 94 9.42 13.81 3.59
CA LEU A 94 9.71 13.96 2.17
C LEU A 94 9.13 12.79 1.35
N ASP A 95 9.42 11.55 1.74
CA ASP A 95 8.94 10.33 1.08
C ASP A 95 7.41 10.28 0.98
N THR A 96 6.72 10.63 2.08
CA THR A 96 5.25 10.50 2.15
C THR A 96 4.50 11.67 1.52
N THR A 97 5.11 12.85 1.42
CA THR A 97 4.49 14.05 0.83
C THR A 97 4.89 14.23 -0.64
N TRP A 98 6.15 14.59 -0.87
CA TRP A 98 6.69 14.86 -2.20
C TRP A 98 6.98 13.56 -2.97
N GLY A 99 7.57 12.58 -2.30
CA GLY A 99 7.82 11.26 -2.83
C GLY A 99 6.52 10.58 -3.27
N GLY A 100 5.45 10.67 -2.47
CA GLY A 100 4.12 10.17 -2.84
C GLY A 100 3.61 10.72 -4.18
N PHE A 101 3.77 12.03 -4.41
CA PHE A 101 3.42 12.66 -5.68
C PHE A 101 4.31 12.17 -6.84
N ILE A 102 5.63 12.17 -6.64
CA ILE A 102 6.61 11.69 -7.64
C ILE A 102 6.33 10.24 -8.03
N MET A 103 6.06 9.38 -7.05
CA MET A 103 5.77 7.97 -7.25
C MET A 103 4.55 7.77 -8.16
N ILE A 104 3.48 8.55 -7.97
CA ILE A 104 2.30 8.50 -8.85
C ILE A 104 2.65 8.93 -10.28
N VAL A 105 3.51 9.95 -10.43
CA VAL A 105 3.98 10.37 -11.76
C VAL A 105 4.78 9.24 -12.43
N PHE A 106 5.69 8.58 -11.70
CA PHE A 106 6.45 7.44 -12.23
C PHE A 106 5.54 6.25 -12.58
N LEU A 107 4.55 5.93 -11.75
CA LEU A 107 3.57 4.88 -12.07
C LEU A 107 2.82 5.18 -13.37
N ARG A 108 2.33 6.42 -13.54
CA ARG A 108 1.67 6.82 -14.78
C ARG A 108 2.59 6.75 -15.99
N MET A 109 3.87 7.10 -15.82
CA MET A 109 4.85 6.98 -16.91
C MET A 109 5.09 5.51 -17.28
N ILE A 110 5.24 4.63 -16.29
CA ILE A 110 5.40 3.19 -16.51
C ILE A 110 4.18 2.61 -17.22
N ASP A 111 2.97 2.94 -16.77
CA ASP A 111 1.72 2.44 -17.38
C ASP A 111 1.57 2.93 -18.82
N ASN A 112 1.86 4.21 -19.08
CA ASN A 112 1.83 4.79 -20.43
C ASN A 112 2.86 4.14 -21.36
N VAL A 113 4.06 3.87 -20.85
CA VAL A 113 5.12 3.19 -21.61
C VAL A 113 4.72 1.74 -21.88
N ALA A 114 4.24 1.02 -20.87
CA ALA A 114 3.75 -0.35 -21.00
C ALA A 114 2.62 -0.46 -22.02
N ALA A 115 1.69 0.50 -22.03
CA ALA A 115 0.60 0.56 -23.01
C ALA A 115 1.12 0.72 -24.45
N ARG A 116 2.15 1.56 -24.66
CA ARG A 116 2.79 1.72 -25.99
C ARG A 116 3.49 0.47 -26.48
N PHE A 117 4.07 -0.32 -25.57
CA PHE A 117 4.75 -1.57 -25.89
C PHE A 117 3.83 -2.80 -25.86
N GLY A 118 2.53 -2.62 -25.64
CA GLY A 118 1.56 -3.72 -25.60
C GLY A 118 1.67 -4.63 -24.37
N LEU A 119 2.34 -4.17 -23.30
CA LEU A 119 2.49 -4.91 -22.04
C LEU A 119 1.26 -4.71 -21.14
N LEU A 120 0.15 -5.36 -21.53
CA LEU A 120 -1.15 -5.19 -20.86
C LEU A 120 -1.14 -5.61 -19.39
N ASP A 121 -0.33 -6.59 -19.01
CA ASP A 121 -0.18 -7.04 -17.63
C ASP A 121 0.30 -5.93 -16.68
N ILE A 122 1.10 -4.98 -17.19
CA ILE A 122 1.58 -3.81 -16.45
C ILE A 122 0.59 -2.65 -16.60
N ALA A 123 0.16 -2.37 -17.84
CA ALA A 123 -0.69 -1.22 -18.14
C ALA A 123 -2.08 -1.27 -17.48
N ARG A 124 -2.61 -2.47 -17.19
CA ARG A 124 -3.90 -2.66 -16.50
C ARG A 124 -3.69 -2.86 -15.01
N CYS A 125 -3.27 -1.80 -14.33
CA CYS A 125 -3.02 -1.84 -12.90
C CYS A 125 -4.27 -2.29 -12.12
N GLY A 126 -4.13 -3.30 -11.26
CA GLY A 126 -5.22 -3.84 -10.45
C GLY A 126 -6.11 -4.88 -11.15
N ASP A 127 -5.87 -5.18 -12.43
CA ASP A 127 -6.41 -6.39 -13.07
C ASP A 127 -5.40 -7.53 -12.92
N TYR A 128 -5.85 -8.65 -12.34
CA TYR A 128 -5.03 -9.84 -12.10
C TYR A 128 -5.51 -11.05 -12.92
N GLY A 129 -6.46 -10.85 -13.84
CA GLY A 129 -7.15 -11.91 -14.56
C GLY A 129 -8.27 -12.57 -13.76
N ASP A 130 -9.01 -13.45 -14.43
CA ASP A 130 -10.08 -14.27 -13.85
C ASP A 130 -9.84 -15.76 -14.16
N PRO A 131 -9.44 -16.60 -13.18
CA PRO A 131 -9.18 -16.27 -11.77
C PRO A 131 -7.88 -15.46 -11.58
N PRO A 132 -7.70 -14.77 -10.42
CA PRO A 132 -6.51 -13.97 -10.13
C PRO A 132 -5.19 -14.77 -10.20
N GLN A 133 -4.24 -14.28 -11.00
CA GLN A 133 -2.97 -14.95 -11.25
C GLN A 133 -1.80 -14.27 -10.53
N MET A 134 -1.02 -15.05 -9.77
CA MET A 134 0.16 -14.55 -9.06
C MET A 134 1.28 -14.07 -9.99
N ARG A 135 1.34 -14.57 -11.23
CA ARG A 135 2.31 -14.10 -12.22
C ARG A 135 2.11 -12.62 -12.55
N ILE A 136 0.87 -12.22 -12.84
CA ILE A 136 0.51 -10.82 -13.14
C ILE A 136 0.76 -9.94 -11.92
N TRP A 137 0.44 -10.46 -10.72
CA TRP A 137 0.73 -9.78 -9.46
C TRP A 137 2.21 -9.45 -9.32
N TRP A 138 3.12 -10.40 -9.56
CA TRP A 138 4.57 -10.18 -9.50
C TRP A 138 5.03 -9.16 -10.54
N THR A 139 4.53 -9.25 -11.77
CA THR A 139 4.86 -8.29 -12.84
C THR A 139 4.47 -6.86 -12.44
N GLN A 140 3.25 -6.66 -11.96
CA GLN A 140 2.80 -5.34 -11.47
C GLN A 140 3.54 -4.90 -10.20
N PHE A 141 3.89 -5.84 -9.32
CA PHE A 141 4.66 -5.54 -8.11
C PHE A 141 6.08 -5.06 -8.43
N PHE A 142 6.77 -5.67 -9.40
CA PHE A 142 8.09 -5.20 -9.82
C PHE A 142 8.05 -3.84 -10.55
N ALA A 143 7.00 -3.58 -11.32
CA ALA A 143 6.74 -2.25 -11.88
C ALA A 143 6.54 -1.21 -10.75
N TYR A 144 5.76 -1.56 -9.72
CA TYR A 144 5.56 -0.73 -8.54
C TYR A 144 6.87 -0.50 -7.76
N LEU A 145 7.68 -1.54 -7.53
CA LEU A 145 9.00 -1.40 -6.91
C LEU A 145 9.92 -0.50 -7.72
N THR A 146 9.89 -0.60 -9.06
CA THR A 146 10.68 0.27 -9.93
C THR A 146 10.26 1.73 -9.76
N ALA A 147 8.95 2.02 -9.71
CA ALA A 147 8.45 3.37 -9.44
C ALA A 147 8.89 3.89 -8.07
N LEU A 148 8.84 3.04 -7.03
CA LEU A 148 9.31 3.36 -5.69
C LEU A 148 10.82 3.64 -5.66
N THR A 149 11.63 2.83 -6.34
CA THR A 149 13.07 3.05 -6.45
C THR A 149 13.37 4.36 -7.18
N LEU A 150 12.72 4.64 -8.31
CA LEU A 150 12.91 5.89 -9.06
C LEU A 150 12.53 7.12 -8.22
N MET A 151 11.40 7.06 -7.53
CA MET A 151 11.01 8.09 -6.56
C MET A 151 12.10 8.26 -5.49
N LYS A 152 12.56 7.16 -4.89
CA LYS A 152 13.55 7.23 -3.82
C LYS A 152 14.89 7.80 -4.28
N MET A 153 15.30 7.52 -5.51
CA MET A 153 16.50 8.11 -6.10
C MET A 153 16.39 9.64 -6.21
N VAL A 154 15.20 10.17 -6.55
CA VAL A 154 14.95 11.61 -6.57
C VAL A 154 15.00 12.19 -5.16
N ASP A 155 14.34 11.55 -4.19
CA ASP A 155 14.33 12.02 -2.80
C ASP A 155 15.72 11.98 -2.17
N VAL A 156 16.51 10.94 -2.43
CA VAL A 156 17.92 10.85 -2.02
C VAL A 156 18.74 12.01 -2.61
N LEU A 157 18.53 12.34 -3.89
CA LEU A 157 19.23 13.45 -4.53
C LEU A 157 18.88 14.79 -3.88
N ILE A 158 17.59 14.99 -3.54
CA ILE A 158 17.13 16.19 -2.81
C ILE A 158 17.76 16.23 -1.43
N LEU A 159 17.71 15.13 -0.66
CA LEU A 159 18.30 15.05 0.67
C LEU A 159 19.80 15.32 0.65
N TRP A 160 20.52 14.80 -0.34
CA TRP A 160 21.95 15.03 -0.47
C TRP A 160 22.26 16.50 -0.81
N ALA A 161 21.49 17.11 -1.72
CA ALA A 161 21.69 18.50 -2.11
C ALA A 161 21.41 19.51 -0.98
N PHE A 162 20.41 19.23 -0.13
CA PHE A 162 19.97 20.13 0.95
C PHE A 162 20.35 19.62 2.35
N PHE A 163 21.30 18.68 2.45
CA PHE A 163 21.62 18.01 3.70
C PHE A 163 21.95 18.96 4.86
N PRO A 164 22.80 19.99 4.71
CA PRO A 164 23.15 20.88 5.83
C PRO A 164 21.93 21.63 6.37
N ASP A 165 21.08 22.14 5.49
CA ASP A 165 19.87 22.88 5.86
C ASP A 165 18.86 21.97 6.56
N ILE A 166 18.67 20.76 6.04
CA ILE A 166 17.79 19.73 6.61
C ILE A 166 18.29 19.30 7.98
N ALA A 167 19.59 19.07 8.12
CA ALA A 167 20.19 18.64 9.38
C ALA A 167 20.08 19.73 10.45
N TYR A 168 20.36 20.98 10.09
CA TYR A 168 20.17 22.11 10.99
C TYR A 168 18.70 22.30 11.41
N PHE A 169 17.78 22.26 10.44
CA PHE A 169 16.34 22.37 10.69
C PHE A 169 15.85 21.26 11.62
N SER A 170 16.24 20.02 11.33
CA SER A 170 15.94 18.85 12.13
C SER A 170 16.42 19.02 13.57
N THR A 171 17.71 19.27 13.79
CA THR A 171 18.25 19.46 15.15
C THR A 171 17.54 20.59 15.90
N ARG A 172 17.14 21.66 15.21
CA ARG A 172 16.37 22.74 15.84
C ARG A 172 14.95 22.31 16.20
N LEU A 173 14.25 21.61 15.31
CA LEU A 173 12.90 21.09 15.55
C LEU A 173 12.87 20.17 16.77
N PHE A 174 13.85 19.25 16.84
CA PHE A 174 13.97 18.25 17.90
C PHE A 174 14.54 18.82 19.20
N SER A 175 15.26 19.95 19.16
CA SER A 175 15.74 20.62 20.38
C SER A 175 14.62 21.00 21.36
N ALA A 176 13.39 21.20 20.87
CA ALA A 176 12.22 21.50 21.70
C ALA A 176 11.72 20.30 22.54
N PHE A 177 12.10 19.08 22.14
CA PHE A 177 11.62 17.84 22.75
C PHE A 177 12.67 17.13 23.62
N LYS A 178 13.87 17.72 23.78
CA LYS A 178 15.01 17.17 24.54
C LYS A 178 14.67 16.62 25.93
N HIS A 179 13.63 17.14 26.59
CA HIS A 179 13.26 16.72 27.95
C HIS A 179 12.19 15.62 27.98
N HIS A 180 11.58 15.27 26.84
CA HIS A 180 10.45 14.34 26.73
C HIS A 180 10.61 13.35 25.56
N ARG A 181 11.56 12.43 25.69
CA ARG A 181 11.92 11.43 24.65
C ARG A 181 10.75 10.57 24.17
N HIS A 182 9.90 10.05 25.05
CA HIS A 182 8.74 9.23 24.63
C HIS A 182 7.68 10.04 23.87
N LEU A 183 7.51 11.32 24.20
CA LEU A 183 6.58 12.21 23.51
C LEU A 183 7.10 12.50 22.10
N GLU A 184 8.39 12.81 21.98
CA GLU A 184 9.09 13.02 20.71
C GLU A 184 8.89 11.83 19.77
N LEU A 185 9.32 10.64 20.21
CA LEU A 185 9.21 9.40 19.45
C LEU A 185 7.76 9.12 19.03
N SER A 186 6.79 9.31 19.94
CA SER A 186 5.37 9.10 19.61
C SER A 186 4.87 10.06 18.54
N LEU A 187 5.27 11.33 18.61
CA LEU A 187 4.84 12.34 17.65
C LEU A 187 5.44 12.11 16.26
N VAL A 188 6.74 11.79 16.20
CA VAL A 188 7.51 11.73 14.94
C VAL A 188 7.55 10.36 14.28
N MET A 189 7.19 9.29 15.01
CA MET A 189 7.10 7.94 14.44
C MET A 189 5.66 7.44 14.28
N LEU A 190 4.70 7.95 15.08
CA LEU A 190 3.31 7.47 15.03
C LEU A 190 2.32 8.54 14.57
N VAL A 191 2.28 9.72 15.20
CA VAL A 191 1.19 10.68 14.93
C VAL A 191 1.33 11.31 13.55
N ILE A 192 2.43 12.02 13.29
CA ILE A 192 2.64 12.68 12.00
C ILE A 192 2.77 11.63 10.88
N PRO A 193 3.61 10.59 11.02
CA PRO A 193 3.66 9.49 10.07
C PRO A 193 2.33 8.79 9.80
N GLY A 194 1.54 8.56 10.85
CA GLY A 194 0.22 7.95 10.76
C GLY A 194 -0.72 8.73 9.87
N CYS A 195 -0.77 10.05 10.05
CA CYS A 195 -1.57 10.93 9.21
C CYS A 195 -1.08 10.88 7.75
N CYS A 196 0.21 11.10 7.50
CA CYS A 196 0.77 11.14 6.15
C CYS A 196 0.62 9.80 5.41
N THR A 197 0.94 8.68 6.05
CA THR A 197 0.79 7.34 5.46
C THR A 197 -0.65 7.00 5.17
N SER A 198 -1.59 7.37 6.06
CA SER A 198 -3.01 7.10 5.80
C SER A 198 -3.48 7.81 4.54
N VAL A 199 -3.08 9.08 4.35
CA VAL A 199 -3.36 9.84 3.13
C VAL A 199 -2.67 9.23 1.91
N GLN A 200 -1.39 8.88 2.03
CA GLN A 200 -0.62 8.30 0.93
C GLN A 200 -1.22 6.97 0.48
N PHE A 201 -1.45 6.03 1.40
CA PHE A 201 -2.07 4.74 1.06
C PHE A 201 -3.46 4.91 0.48
N TRP A 202 -4.24 5.89 0.95
CA TRP A 202 -5.52 6.19 0.32
C TRP A 202 -5.37 6.61 -1.15
N ILE A 203 -4.40 7.46 -1.46
CA ILE A 203 -4.11 7.92 -2.82
C ILE A 203 -3.63 6.76 -3.69
N VAL A 204 -2.66 5.98 -3.21
CA VAL A 204 -2.09 4.84 -3.94
C VAL A 204 -3.13 3.76 -4.19
N ASP A 205 -3.93 3.41 -3.19
CA ASP A 205 -5.01 2.43 -3.33
C ASP A 205 -6.08 2.88 -4.34
N SER A 206 -6.37 4.18 -4.38
CA SER A 206 -7.25 4.76 -5.40
C SER A 206 -6.65 4.65 -6.81
N TYR A 207 -5.33 4.75 -6.95
CA TYR A 207 -4.62 4.57 -8.22
C TYR A 207 -4.57 3.10 -8.66
N LEU A 208 -4.31 2.17 -7.73
CA LEU A 208 -4.26 0.72 -7.99
C LEU A 208 -5.65 0.13 -8.30
N LYS A 209 -6.72 0.92 -8.22
CA LYS A 209 -8.06 0.51 -8.59
C LYS A 209 -8.20 0.52 -10.13
N SER A 210 -8.35 -0.68 -10.70
CA SER A 210 -8.72 -0.83 -12.11
C SER A 210 -10.16 -0.37 -12.36
N ASP A 211 -10.36 0.56 -13.29
CA ASP A 211 -11.69 0.96 -13.79
C ASP A 211 -12.40 -0.18 -14.54
N ASP A 212 -11.63 -1.03 -15.24
CA ASP A 212 -12.15 -2.19 -15.96
C ASP A 212 -12.83 -3.20 -15.01
N ASN A 213 -12.33 -3.33 -13.78
CA ASN A 213 -12.97 -4.19 -12.78
C ASN A 213 -14.32 -3.65 -12.30
N GLN A 214 -14.50 -2.32 -12.26
CA GLN A 214 -15.80 -1.71 -11.97
C GLN A 214 -16.78 -1.99 -13.10
N LEU A 215 -16.33 -1.85 -14.36
CA LEU A 215 -17.17 -2.08 -15.53
C LEU A 215 -17.57 -3.55 -15.68
N LYS A 216 -16.62 -4.49 -15.49
CA LYS A 216 -16.89 -5.94 -15.47
C LYS A 216 -17.91 -6.32 -14.38
N PHE A 217 -17.80 -5.75 -13.17
CA PHE A 217 -18.75 -6.01 -12.10
C PHE A 217 -20.16 -5.47 -12.42
N ILE A 218 -20.25 -4.26 -12.97
CA ILE A 218 -21.53 -3.69 -13.39
C ILE A 218 -22.15 -4.55 -14.51
N ALA A 219 -21.34 -5.01 -15.46
CA ALA A 219 -21.78 -5.90 -16.54
C ALA A 219 -22.29 -7.25 -16.02
N ASP A 220 -21.53 -7.94 -15.17
CA ASP A 220 -21.92 -9.24 -14.56
C ASP A 220 -23.19 -9.11 -13.70
N ASN A 221 -23.31 -8.04 -12.91
CA ASN A 221 -24.48 -7.80 -12.09
C ASN A 221 -25.72 -7.44 -12.94
N SER A 222 -25.52 -6.69 -14.02
CA SER A 222 -26.55 -6.44 -15.04
C SER A 222 -27.00 -7.75 -15.67
N GLU A 223 -26.08 -8.59 -16.15
CA GLU A 223 -26.36 -9.89 -16.78
C GLU A 223 -27.13 -10.83 -15.85
N LYS A 224 -26.72 -10.97 -14.58
CA LYS A 224 -27.46 -11.73 -13.56
C LYS A 224 -28.88 -11.22 -13.34
N ARG A 225 -29.07 -9.89 -13.41
CA ARG A 225 -30.38 -9.27 -13.26
C ARG A 225 -31.29 -9.55 -14.46
N TRP A 226 -30.75 -9.52 -15.68
CA TRP A 226 -31.47 -9.93 -16.90
C TRP A 226 -31.89 -11.40 -16.84
N ILE A 227 -30.96 -12.31 -16.53
CA ILE A 227 -31.24 -13.74 -16.40
C ILE A 227 -32.33 -14.00 -15.35
N SER A 228 -32.25 -13.34 -14.20
CA SER A 228 -33.27 -13.48 -13.15
C SER A 228 -34.64 -13.01 -13.61
N GLN A 229 -34.72 -11.98 -14.45
CA GLN A 229 -35.97 -11.43 -14.96
C GLN A 229 -36.58 -12.33 -16.04
N ASP A 230 -35.76 -12.93 -16.91
CA ASP A 230 -36.21 -13.90 -17.92
C ASP A 230 -36.73 -15.20 -17.27
N VAL A 231 -36.07 -15.69 -16.21
CA VAL A 231 -36.48 -16.91 -15.48
C VAL A 231 -37.81 -16.71 -14.74
N VAL A 232 -38.10 -15.51 -14.23
CA VAL A 232 -39.38 -15.19 -13.57
C VAL A 232 -40.51 -14.98 -14.60
N GLY A 233 -40.18 -14.63 -15.85
CA GLY A 233 -41.14 -14.46 -16.95
C GLY A 233 -41.57 -15.75 -17.65
N LEU A 234 -40.90 -16.87 -17.40
CA LEU A 234 -41.22 -18.16 -18.01
C LEU A 234 -42.35 -18.87 -17.23
N PRO A 235 -43.47 -19.24 -17.89
CA PRO A 235 -44.49 -20.05 -17.24
C PRO A 235 -43.91 -21.40 -16.82
N PRO A 236 -44.38 -22.00 -15.70
CA PRO A 236 -43.89 -23.29 -15.24
C PRO A 236 -44.05 -24.35 -16.35
N PRO A 237 -43.11 -25.30 -16.47
CA PRO A 237 -43.23 -26.39 -17.42
C PRO A 237 -44.56 -27.12 -17.22
N PRO A 238 -45.25 -27.56 -18.28
CA PRO A 238 -46.51 -28.29 -18.12
C PRO A 238 -46.25 -29.53 -17.26
N LEU A 239 -47.05 -29.68 -16.20
CA LEU A 239 -47.14 -30.92 -15.45
C LEU A 239 -47.64 -32.01 -16.40
N SER A 240 -46.75 -32.93 -16.77
CA SER A 240 -47.09 -34.16 -17.48
C SER A 240 -48.10 -34.96 -16.65
N GLN A 241 -49.37 -34.89 -17.02
CA GLN A 241 -50.41 -35.79 -16.53
C GLN A 241 -50.33 -37.10 -17.31
N GLY A 242 -50.00 -38.17 -16.57
CA GLY A 242 -50.46 -39.55 -16.73
C GLY A 242 -50.50 -40.18 -18.13
N ASP A 243 -49.74 -41.27 -18.27
CA ASP A 243 -50.31 -42.48 -18.87
C ASP A 243 -49.94 -43.70 -18.00
N GLU A 244 -50.92 -44.13 -17.20
CA GLU A 244 -51.02 -45.51 -16.72
C GLU A 244 -51.34 -46.41 -17.92
N SER A 245 -50.42 -47.28 -18.33
CA SER A 245 -50.78 -48.50 -19.06
C SER A 245 -49.73 -49.59 -18.88
N VAL A 246 -49.94 -50.38 -17.82
CA VAL A 246 -49.89 -51.85 -17.78
C VAL A 246 -49.15 -52.55 -18.93
N LYS A 247 -48.06 -53.27 -18.59
CA LYS A 247 -47.98 -54.74 -18.79
C LYS A 247 -46.80 -55.36 -18.04
N SER A 248 -47.14 -56.41 -17.29
CA SER A 248 -46.30 -57.31 -16.53
C SER A 248 -45.29 -58.08 -17.40
N VAL A 249 -44.07 -58.25 -16.91
CA VAL A 249 -43.32 -59.50 -17.07
C VAL A 249 -42.59 -59.80 -15.76
N SER A 250 -42.88 -60.98 -15.20
CA SER A 250 -42.33 -61.56 -13.97
C SER A 250 -40.87 -62.03 -14.14
N PRO A 251 -40.15 -62.34 -13.04
CA PRO A 251 -38.70 -62.43 -13.02
C PRO A 251 -38.16 -63.83 -13.34
N LEU A 252 -36.92 -63.85 -13.82
CA LEU A 252 -35.92 -64.92 -13.62
C LEU A 252 -34.52 -64.31 -13.74
#